data_AF-A0A1I9GBS2-F1
#
_entry.id   AF-A0A1I9GBS2-F1
#
_cell.length_a   1.000
_cell.length_b   1.000
_cell.length_c   1.000
_cell.angle_alpha   90.00
_cell.angle_beta   90.00
_cell.angle_gamma   90.00
#
_symmetry.space_group_name_H-M   'P 1'
#
loop_
_entity.id
_entity.type
_entity.pdbx_description
1 polymer ?
#
loop_
_entity_poly.entity_id
_entity_poly.type
_entity_poly.pdbx_seq_one_letter_code
_entity_poly.pdbx_strand_id
1 'polypeptide(L)' 'MSATWADIQRLAADFQRLQLTESSKKLSENNCVELMSILINSKAIDILFTTDGKEYVTRSHLLNEVKNECIGR' A
#
# COMPACT_ATOMS: atom_id res chain seq x y z
N MET A 1 -23.63 34.27 -11.53
CA MET A 1 -22.50 34.93 -10.84
C MET A 1 -21.23 34.27 -11.34
N SER A 2 -20.48 34.98 -12.17
CA SER A 2 -19.18 34.54 -12.69
C SER A 2 -18.19 34.43 -11.54
N ALA A 3 -17.51 33.30 -11.41
CA ALA A 3 -16.45 33.10 -10.42
C ALA A 3 -15.47 34.29 -10.49
N THR A 4 -15.26 34.96 -9.37
CA THR A 4 -14.38 36.11 -9.35
C THR A 4 -12.93 35.63 -9.40
N TRP A 5 -12.03 36.45 -9.93
CA TRP A 5 -10.60 36.14 -9.96
C TRP A 5 -10.04 35.80 -8.56
N ALA A 6 -10.59 36.41 -7.52
CA ALA A 6 -10.26 36.11 -6.13
C ALA A 6 -10.64 34.68 -5.72
N ASP A 7 -11.76 34.15 -6.21
CA ASP A 7 -12.19 32.76 -5.95
C ASP A 7 -11.24 31.76 -6.62
N ILE A 8 -10.78 32.09 -7.83
CA ILE A 8 -9.83 31.26 -8.58
C ILE A 8 -8.46 31.24 -7.88
N GLN A 9 -7.96 32.39 -7.42
CA GLN A 9 -6.70 32.45 -6.67
C GLN A 9 -6.78 31.69 -5.35
N ARG A 10 -7.91 31.80 -4.63
CA ARG A 10 -8.13 31.05 -3.40
C ARG A 10 -8.13 29.55 -3.65
N LEU A 11 -8.82 29.09 -4.69
CA LEU A 11 -8.87 27.68 -5.05
C LEU A 11 -7.49 27.13 -5.44
N ALA A 12 -6.68 27.91 -6.17
CA ALA A 12 -5.32 27.54 -6.53
C ALA A 12 -4.40 27.42 -5.31
N ALA A 13 -4.52 28.35 -4.35
CA ALA A 13 -3.78 28.31 -3.09
C ALA A 13 -4.18 27.10 -2.22
N ASP A 14 -5.48 26.80 -2.14
CA ASP A 14 -5.98 25.63 -1.42
C ASP A 14 -5.52 24.32 -2.09
N PHE A 15 -5.52 24.26 -3.43
CA PHE A 15 -5.01 23.10 -4.16
C PHE A 15 -3.52 22.89 -3.96
N GLN A 16 -2.70 23.94 -4.02
CA GLN A 16 -1.27 23.85 -3.71
C GLN A 16 -1.03 23.40 -2.27
N ARG A 17 -1.80 23.91 -1.31
CA ARG A 17 -1.71 23.49 0.08
C ARG A 17 -2.06 22.01 0.25
N LEU A 18 -3.08 21.52 -0.44
CA LEU A 18 -3.46 20.10 -0.43
C LEU A 18 -2.43 19.20 -1.12
N GLN A 19 -1.80 19.66 -2.21
CA GLN A 19 -0.71 18.93 -2.86
C GLN A 19 0.56 18.86 -2.00
N LEU A 20 0.90 19.94 -1.30
CA LEU A 20 2.02 20.00 -0.35
C LEU A 20 1.71 19.26 0.95
N THR A 21 0.44 19.04 1.25
CA THR A 21 0.00 18.05 2.23
C THR A 21 0.12 16.66 1.59
N GLU A 22 1.34 16.32 1.15
CA GLU A 22 1.64 14.94 0.82
C GLU A 22 1.29 14.11 2.05
N SER A 23 0.50 13.07 1.82
CA SER A 23 0.05 12.14 2.83
C SER A 23 1.24 11.82 3.74
N SER A 24 1.19 12.22 5.02
CA SER A 24 2.23 11.98 6.04
C SER A 24 2.56 10.48 6.25
N LYS A 25 1.93 9.61 5.46
CA LYS A 25 2.07 8.16 5.41
C LYS A 25 2.47 7.66 4.02
N LYS A 26 3.22 8.43 3.22
CA LYS A 26 3.90 7.87 2.05
C LYS A 26 5.02 6.97 2.56
N LEU A 27 4.73 5.67 2.64
CA LEU A 27 5.75 4.65 2.86
C LEU A 27 6.69 4.70 1.66
N SER A 28 7.93 5.13 1.89
CA SER A 28 8.99 4.89 0.91
C SER A 28 9.24 3.38 0.82
N GLU A 29 9.75 2.92 -0.32
CA GLU A 29 10.00 1.49 -0.57
C GLU A 29 10.85 0.86 0.54
N ASN A 30 11.88 1.59 1.00
CA ASN A 30 12.73 1.18 2.12
C ASN A 30 11.96 1.07 3.44
N ASN A 31 11.07 2.04 3.72
CA ASN A 31 10.28 2.03 4.95
C ASN A 31 9.24 0.89 4.93
N CYS A 32 8.77 0.47 3.75
CA CYS A 32 7.91 -0.69 3.59
C CYS A 32 8.67 -1.99 3.95
N VAL A 33 9.90 -2.15 3.45
CA VAL A 33 10.74 -3.32 3.77
C VAL A 33 11.02 -3.40 5.26
N GLU A 34 11.36 -2.27 5.91
CA GLU A 34 11.62 -2.24 7.35
C GLU A 34 10.35 -2.58 8.16
N LEU A 35 9.19 -2.05 7.78
CA LEU A 35 7.92 -2.41 8.44
C LEU A 35 7.59 -3.89 8.24
N MET A 36 7.80 -4.45 7.05
CA MET A 36 7.62 -5.90 6.83
C MET A 36 8.56 -6.70 7.72
N SER A 37 9.82 -6.29 7.84
CA SER A 37 10.81 -6.93 8.72
C SER A 37 10.36 -6.95 10.18
N ILE A 38 9.85 -5.82 10.67
CA ILE A 38 9.33 -5.69 12.05
C ILE A 38 8.07 -6.54 12.25
N LEU A 39 7.18 -6.59 11.27
CA LEU A 39 5.95 -7.39 11.31
C LEU A 39 6.23 -8.90 11.30
N ILE A 40 7.26 -9.33 10.56
CA ILE A 40 7.74 -10.72 10.56
C ILE A 40 8.36 -11.06 11.90
N ASN A 41 9.25 -10.20 12.42
CA ASN A 41 9.94 -10.44 13.69
C ASN A 41 8.98 -10.45 14.89
N SER A 42 7.90 -9.65 14.85
CA SER A 42 6.85 -9.64 15.87
C SER A 42 5.85 -10.81 15.76
N LYS A 43 6.02 -11.71 14.77
CA LYS A 43 5.08 -12.82 14.45
C LYS A 43 3.63 -12.36 14.24
N ALA A 44 3.42 -11.10 13.88
CA ALA A 44 2.10 -10.58 13.55
C ALA A 44 1.62 -11.06 12.17
N ILE A 45 2.56 -11.46 11.29
CA ILE A 45 2.29 -11.99 9.95
C ILE A 45 3.04 -13.31 9.78
N ASP A 46 2.31 -14.36 9.40
CA ASP A 46 2.84 -15.69 9.12
C ASP A 46 3.09 -15.82 7.61
N ILE A 47 4.33 -15.51 7.21
CA ILE A 47 4.76 -15.51 5.82
C ILE A 47 5.48 -16.81 5.51
N LEU A 48 5.04 -17.49 4.45
CA LEU A 48 5.66 -18.70 3.93
C LEU A 48 6.57 -18.33 2.75
N PHE A 49 7.71 -19.00 2.68
CA PHE A 49 8.64 -18.88 1.56
C PHE A 49 8.30 -19.95 0.52
N THR A 50 8.22 -19.56 -0.76
CA THR A 50 8.23 -20.53 -1.85
C THR A 50 9.57 -21.28 -1.88
N THR A 51 9.59 -22.51 -2.39
CA THR A 51 10.81 -23.34 -2.47
C THR A 51 11.93 -22.72 -3.31
N ASP A 52 11.61 -21.74 -4.15
CA ASP A 52 12.58 -20.94 -4.94
C ASP A 52 13.01 -19.64 -4.23
N GLY A 53 12.45 -19.33 -3.05
CA GLY A 53 12.82 -18.21 -2.19
C GLY A 53 12.49 -16.81 -2.72
N LYS A 54 11.82 -16.70 -3.88
CA LYS A 54 11.56 -15.43 -4.57
C LYS A 54 10.28 -14.73 -4.13
N GLU A 55 9.33 -15.46 -3.56
CA GLU A 55 8.01 -14.91 -3.26
C GLU A 55 7.61 -15.13 -1.81
N TYR A 56 7.04 -14.07 -1.25
CA TYR A 56 6.45 -14.03 0.08
C TYR A 56 4.97 -14.31 -0.04
N VAL A 57 4.51 -15.44 0.46
CA VAL A 57 3.10 -15.83 0.37
C VAL A 57 2.53 -16.04 1.76
N THR A 58 1.41 -15.39 2.06
CA THR A 58 0.68 -15.64 3.31
C THR A 58 -0.06 -16.97 3.21
N ARG A 59 -0.15 -17.71 4.32
CA ARG A 59 -0.84 -19.02 4.36
C ARG A 59 -2.28 -18.98 3.83
N SER A 60 -3.01 -17.89 4.07
CA SER A 60 -4.36 -17.67 3.54
C SER A 60 -4.38 -17.54 2.01
N HIS A 61 -3.39 -16.88 1.43
CA HIS A 61 -3.25 -16.72 -0.01
C HIS A 61 -2.92 -18.05 -0.68
N LEU A 62 -1.98 -18.81 -0.10
CA LEU A 62 -1.63 -20.15 -0.60
C LEU A 62 -2.83 -21.10 -0.59
N LEU A 63 -3.64 -21.10 0.48
CA LEU A 63 -4.87 -21.90 0.53
C LEU A 63 -5.88 -21.49 -0.54
N ASN A 64 -5.97 -20.20 -0.84
CA ASN A 64 -6.85 -19.69 -1.88
C ASN A 64 -6.36 -20.08 -3.28
N GLU A 65 -5.06 -20.01 -3.56
CA GLU A 65 -4.48 -20.49 -4.81
C GLU A 65 -4.68 -21.99 -4.99
N VAL A 66 -4.38 -22.81 -3.97
CA VAL A 66 -4.62 -24.27 -4.02
C VAL A 66 -6.09 -24.56 -4.30
N LYS A 67 -7.00 -23.84 -3.62
CA LYS A 67 -8.44 -23.99 -3.86
C LYS A 67 -8.82 -23.58 -5.29
N ASN A 68 -8.24 -22.50 -5.81
CA ASN A 68 -8.55 -22.01 -7.15
C ASN A 68 -8.03 -22.97 -8.24
N GLU A 69 -6.83 -23.51 -8.07
CA GLU A 69 -6.23 -24.52 -8.96
C GLU A 69 -6.96 -25.87 -8.89
N CYS A 70 -7.38 -26.30 -7.69
CA CYS A 70 -8.06 -27.59 -7.51
C CYS A 70 -9.55 -27.58 -7.86
N ILE A 71 -10.24 -26.44 -7.75
CA ILE A 71 -11.69 -26.32 -8.04
C ILE A 71 -11.96 -25.69 -9.42
N GLY A 72 -10.97 -24.97 -9.97
CA GLY A 72 -11.07 -24.30 -11.27
C GLY A 72 -10.75 -25.18 -12.50
N ARG A 73 -10.75 -26.51 -12.36
CA ARG A 73 -10.45 -27.44 -13.47
C ARG A 73 -11.56 -28.44 -13.72
#